data_AF-A0A4R9VDA1-F1
#
_entry.id   AF-A0A4R9VDA1-F1
#
_cell.length_a   1.000
_cell.length_b   1.000
_cell.length_c   1.000
_cell.angle_alpha   90.00
_cell.angle_beta   90.00
_cell.angle_gamma   90.00
#
_symmetry.space_group_name_H-M   'P 1'
#
loop_
_entity.id
_entity.type
_entity.pdbx_description
1 polymer ?
#
loop_
_entity_poly.entity_id
_entity_poly.type
_entity_poly.pdbx_seq_one_letter_code
_entity_poly.pdbx_strand_id
1 'polypeptide(L)'
;DALEKTSLPLEEVREAVAATAKVGLIVLDACRSDPFAGAGSEGRGATSLAKDAADKVRPGLGRVGRAENILFAFAAAPGETAADGTGQNSPFTAALTKYLGTDGLEIRSVLTLVQQEVYDLSRGRQLPY
;
A
#
# COMPACT_ATOMS: atom_id res chain seq x y z
N ASP A 1 -14.74 15.64 -3.18
CA ASP A 1 -14.66 16.36 -4.47
C ASP A 1 -13.31 16.37 -5.19
N ALA A 2 -12.27 17.08 -4.76
CA ALA A 2 -11.00 17.12 -5.53
C ALA A 2 -10.16 15.84 -5.41
N LEU A 3 -10.05 15.30 -4.19
CA LEU A 3 -9.34 14.05 -3.90
C LEU A 3 -9.95 12.85 -4.64
N GLU A 4 -11.28 12.77 -4.71
CA GLU A 4 -12.00 11.71 -5.43
C GLU A 4 -11.74 11.77 -6.94
N LYS A 5 -11.71 12.97 -7.52
CA LYS A 5 -11.43 13.20 -8.95
C LYS A 5 -9.96 12.96 -9.35
N THR A 6 -9.06 12.89 -8.38
CA THR A 6 -7.61 12.74 -8.59
C THR A 6 -7.05 11.45 -8.00
N SER A 7 -7.87 10.66 -7.29
CA SER A 7 -7.48 9.37 -6.73
C SER A 7 -7.50 8.29 -7.79
N LEU A 8 -6.54 7.37 -7.70
CA LEU A 8 -6.52 6.14 -8.49
C LEU A 8 -6.93 4.96 -7.59
N PRO A 9 -7.90 4.12 -8.00
CA PRO A 9 -8.20 2.90 -7.26
C PRO A 9 -7.02 1.93 -7.30
N LEU A 10 -6.66 1.35 -6.15
CA LEU A 10 -5.58 0.37 -6.05
C LEU A 10 -5.81 -0.83 -6.98
N GLU A 11 -7.07 -1.19 -7.20
CA GLU A 11 -7.46 -2.25 -8.12
C GLU A 11 -7.00 -1.99 -9.57
N GLU A 12 -6.94 -0.73 -10.01
CA GLU A 12 -6.45 -0.40 -11.36
C GLU A 12 -4.94 -0.62 -11.48
N VAL A 13 -4.20 -0.27 -10.42
CA VAL A 13 -2.76 -0.55 -10.33
C VAL A 13 -2.53 -2.06 -10.34
N ARG A 14 -3.31 -2.82 -9.57
CA ARG A 14 -3.23 -4.28 -9.54
C ARG A 14 -3.46 -4.89 -10.92
N GLU A 15 -4.50 -4.46 -11.63
CA GLU A 15 -4.79 -4.95 -12.98
C GLU A 15 -3.67 -4.64 -13.98
N ALA A 16 -3.14 -3.43 -13.95
CA ALA A 16 -2.02 -3.03 -14.81
C ALA A 16 -0.77 -3.88 -14.55
N VAL A 17 -0.44 -4.14 -13.28
CA VAL A 17 0.68 -5.01 -12.88
C VAL A 17 0.43 -6.45 -13.33
N ALA A 18 -0.76 -7.00 -13.08
CA ALA A 18 -1.12 -8.37 -13.47
C ALA A 18 -1.06 -8.60 -14.99
N ALA A 19 -1.42 -7.59 -15.78
CA ALA A 19 -1.35 -7.66 -17.24
C ALA A 19 0.09 -7.63 -17.78
N THR A 20 1.04 -7.10 -16.99
CA THR A 20 2.42 -6.86 -17.43
C THR A 20 3.37 -7.98 -17.00
N ALA A 21 3.16 -8.57 -15.82
CA ALA A 21 4.08 -9.54 -15.24
C ALA A 21 3.37 -10.76 -14.64
N LYS A 22 4.01 -11.93 -14.76
CA LYS A 22 3.54 -13.18 -14.13
C LYS A 22 3.60 -13.13 -12.60
N VAL A 23 4.53 -12.36 -12.05
CA VAL A 23 4.70 -12.12 -10.62
C VAL A 23 4.87 -10.62 -10.41
N GLY A 24 4.08 -10.05 -9.50
CA GLY A 24 4.09 -8.61 -9.20
C GLY A 24 4.39 -8.33 -7.73
N LEU A 25 5.10 -7.23 -7.47
CA LEU A 25 5.26 -6.66 -6.14
C LEU A 25 4.71 -5.24 -6.16
N ILE A 26 3.68 -4.96 -5.35
CA ILE A 26 3.09 -3.64 -5.20
C ILE A 26 3.43 -3.15 -3.79
N VAL A 27 4.22 -2.08 -3.73
CA VAL A 27 4.67 -1.46 -2.48
C VAL A 27 3.98 -0.11 -2.32
N LEU A 28 3.33 0.10 -1.18
CA LEU A 28 2.50 1.27 -0.91
C LEU A 28 2.94 1.95 0.38
N ASP A 29 3.62 3.08 0.23
CA ASP A 29 4.00 3.96 1.34
C ASP A 29 3.01 5.12 1.45
N ALA A 30 1.88 4.82 2.08
CA ALA A 30 0.76 5.74 2.25
C ALA A 30 -0.09 5.33 3.45
N CYS A 31 -0.86 6.28 3.98
CA CYS A 31 -1.89 6.00 4.97
C CYS A 31 -2.94 5.04 4.41
N ARG A 32 -3.38 4.08 5.22
CA ARG A 32 -4.53 3.20 4.93
C ARG A 32 -5.79 3.60 5.69
N SER A 33 -5.81 4.80 6.26
CA SER A 33 -7.03 5.48 6.68
C SER A 33 -7.82 5.92 5.46
N ASP A 34 -9.12 5.71 5.45
CA ASP A 34 -10.00 6.17 4.37
C ASP A 34 -10.27 7.68 4.51
N PRO A 35 -9.74 8.55 3.62
CA PRO A 35 -9.95 9.99 3.70
C PRO A 35 -11.39 10.40 3.33
N PHE A 36 -12.23 9.46 2.90
CA PHE A 36 -13.63 9.63 2.53
C PHE A 36 -14.59 8.89 3.50
N ALA A 37 -14.06 8.26 4.56
CA ALA A 37 -14.87 7.48 5.50
C ALA A 37 -15.58 8.33 6.54
N GLY A 38 -16.91 8.31 6.46
CA GLY A 38 -17.71 8.05 7.65
C GLY A 38 -17.56 6.58 8.07
N ALA A 39 -16.85 6.34 9.16
CA ALA A 39 -16.90 5.17 10.07
C ALA A 39 -17.10 3.74 9.49
N GLY A 40 -16.38 3.34 8.44
CA GLY A 40 -16.38 1.95 7.96
C GLY A 40 -14.97 1.39 7.74
N SER A 41 -14.69 0.18 8.25
CA SER A 41 -13.37 -0.48 8.19
C SER A 41 -13.02 -1.12 6.84
N GLU A 42 -13.90 -1.01 5.84
CA GLU A 42 -13.76 -1.77 4.58
C GLU A 42 -13.10 -0.99 3.44
N GLY A 43 -12.79 0.30 3.62
CA GLY A 43 -12.16 1.15 2.61
C GLY A 43 -13.03 1.29 1.36
N ARG A 44 -13.75 2.41 1.21
CA ARG A 44 -14.56 2.57 0.00
C ARG A 44 -13.68 2.65 -1.23
N GLY A 45 -14.19 2.12 -2.32
CA GLY A 45 -13.51 2.17 -3.60
C GLY A 45 -13.36 3.59 -4.14
N ALA A 46 -12.35 3.80 -4.99
CA ALA A 46 -12.21 5.03 -5.75
C ALA A 46 -12.92 4.90 -7.10
N THR A 47 -13.29 6.03 -7.70
CA THR A 47 -13.78 6.11 -9.08
C THR A 47 -12.60 5.95 -10.06
N SER A 48 -12.83 5.25 -11.17
CA SER A 48 -11.81 5.07 -12.21
C SER A 48 -11.37 6.42 -12.80
N LEU A 49 -10.07 6.56 -13.12
CA LEU A 49 -9.58 7.71 -13.88
C LEU A 49 -9.93 7.64 -15.38
N ALA A 50 -10.36 6.47 -15.88
CA ALA A 50 -10.71 6.28 -17.28
C ALA A 50 -12.15 6.74 -17.55
N LYS A 51 -12.30 7.67 -18.51
CA LYS A 51 -13.59 8.30 -18.89
C LYS A 51 -14.66 7.30 -19.38
N ASP A 52 -14.24 6.13 -19.87
CA ASP A 52 -15.13 5.11 -20.45
C ASP A 52 -15.41 3.93 -19.49
N ALA A 53 -14.75 3.89 -18.33
CA ALA A 53 -15.03 2.92 -17.28
C ALA A 53 -16.20 3.45 -16.44
N ALA A 54 -17.42 3.24 -16.93
CA ALA A 54 -18.67 3.62 -16.26
C ALA A 54 -18.58 3.52 -14.73
N ASP A 55 -18.99 4.59 -14.01
CA ASP A 55 -19.20 4.80 -12.56
C ASP A 55 -19.21 3.57 -11.63
N LYS A 56 -18.17 2.74 -11.68
CA LYS A 56 -18.01 1.54 -10.86
C LYS A 56 -16.96 1.85 -9.82
N VAL A 57 -17.42 1.96 -8.58
CA VAL A 57 -16.57 2.03 -7.38
C VAL A 57 -15.70 0.78 -7.34
N ARG A 58 -14.37 0.93 -7.47
CA ARG A 58 -13.41 -0.20 -7.44
C ARG A 58 -12.66 -0.21 -6.12
N PRO A 59 -12.42 -1.38 -5.49
CA PRO A 59 -11.75 -1.44 -4.18
C PRO A 59 -10.48 -0.59 -4.10
N GLY A 60 -10.37 0.20 -3.02
CA GLY A 60 -9.23 1.06 -2.71
C GLY A 60 -8.21 0.36 -1.82
N LEU A 61 -7.73 1.06 -0.78
CA LEU A 61 -6.76 0.53 0.21
C LEU A 61 -7.35 -0.45 1.23
N GLY A 62 -8.64 -0.80 1.08
CA GLY A 62 -9.36 -1.79 1.88
C GLY A 62 -8.88 -3.22 1.67
N ARG A 63 -9.77 -4.21 1.87
CA ARG A 63 -9.43 -5.61 1.58
C ARG A 63 -9.29 -5.81 0.08
N VAL A 64 -8.05 -5.99 -0.39
CA VAL A 64 -7.78 -6.44 -1.76
C VAL A 64 -8.09 -7.94 -1.82
N GLY A 65 -8.83 -8.37 -2.84
CA GLY A 65 -9.10 -9.79 -3.09
C GLY A 65 -7.81 -10.60 -3.27
N ARG A 66 -7.92 -11.93 -3.29
CA ARG A 66 -6.75 -12.82 -3.50
C ARG A 66 -6.19 -12.58 -4.90
N ALA A 67 -5.14 -11.78 -5.02
CA ALA A 67 -4.43 -11.58 -6.26
C ALA A 67 -3.42 -12.73 -6.40
N GLU A 68 -3.71 -13.67 -7.30
CA GLU A 68 -2.75 -14.73 -7.61
C GLU A 68 -1.46 -14.09 -8.16
N ASN A 69 -0.32 -14.48 -7.60
CA ASN A 69 1.02 -14.03 -8.00
C ASN A 69 1.34 -12.53 -7.79
N ILE A 70 0.56 -11.78 -7.00
CA ILE A 70 0.92 -10.42 -6.59
C ILE A 70 1.14 -10.38 -5.07
N LEU A 71 2.30 -9.88 -4.66
CA LEU A 71 2.61 -9.55 -3.28
C LEU A 71 2.34 -8.06 -3.05
N PHE A 72 1.56 -7.74 -2.02
CA PHE A 72 1.39 -6.37 -1.55
C PHE A 72 2.24 -6.14 -0.31
N ALA A 73 2.85 -4.97 -0.19
CA ALA A 73 3.52 -4.50 1.01
C ALA A 73 3.02 -3.10 1.34
N PHE A 74 2.31 -2.95 2.45
CA PHE A 74 1.77 -1.69 2.92
C PHE A 74 2.62 -1.14 4.07
N ALA A 75 2.89 0.16 4.06
CA ALA A 75 3.61 0.81 5.15
C ALA A 75 2.84 0.84 6.48
N ALA A 76 1.51 0.71 6.44
CA ALA A 76 0.63 0.76 7.59
C ALA A 76 -0.44 -0.35 7.55
N ALA A 77 -0.93 -0.72 8.74
CA ALA A 77 -2.08 -1.61 8.91
C ALA A 77 -3.38 -0.97 8.35
N PRO A 78 -4.41 -1.77 8.04
CA PRO A 78 -5.71 -1.23 7.61
C PRO A 78 -6.26 -0.20 8.61
N GLY A 79 -6.67 0.97 8.14
CA GLY A 79 -7.19 2.05 9.00
C GLY A 79 -6.12 2.92 9.68
N GLU A 80 -4.85 2.53 9.60
CA GLU A 80 -3.74 3.24 10.26
C GLU A 80 -3.03 4.23 9.32
N THR A 81 -2.27 5.13 9.93
CA THR A 81 -1.48 6.17 9.25
C THR A 81 -0.05 5.71 9.04
N ALA A 82 0.54 6.05 7.88
CA ALA A 82 1.97 5.91 7.64
C ALA A 82 2.68 7.21 8.02
N ALA A 83 3.76 7.13 8.80
CA ALA A 83 4.51 8.31 9.22
C ALA A 83 5.45 8.80 8.11
N ASP A 84 5.52 10.12 7.91
CA ASP A 84 6.48 10.72 6.95
C ASP A 84 7.94 10.64 7.42
N GLY A 85 8.16 10.38 8.70
CA GLY A 85 9.50 10.38 9.31
C GLY A 85 10.01 11.78 9.65
N THR A 86 11.31 11.90 9.90
CA THR A 86 11.98 13.16 10.24
C THR A 86 13.11 13.54 9.27
N GLY A 87 13.37 12.68 8.28
CA GLY A 87 14.41 12.85 7.27
C GLY A 87 13.83 12.92 5.86
N GLN A 88 14.62 12.50 4.86
CA GLN A 88 14.18 12.47 3.46
C GLN A 88 13.16 11.37 3.15
N ASN A 89 13.17 10.28 3.93
CA ASN A 89 12.31 9.11 3.71
C ASN A 89 11.42 8.86 4.94
N SER A 90 10.24 8.30 4.68
CA SER A 90 9.41 7.68 5.72
C SER A 90 10.19 6.56 6.43
N PRO A 91 9.80 6.15 7.65
CA PRO A 91 10.40 4.97 8.30
C PRO A 91 10.29 3.72 7.42
N PHE A 92 9.19 3.57 6.68
CA PHE A 92 8.98 2.41 5.81
C PHE A 92 9.92 2.42 4.61
N THR A 93 10.03 3.53 3.88
CA THR A 93 10.94 3.66 2.74
C THR A 93 12.41 3.59 3.18
N ALA A 94 12.76 4.17 4.33
CA ALA A 94 14.10 4.07 4.90
C ALA A 94 14.47 2.61 5.23
N ALA A 95 13.56 1.85 5.87
CA ALA A 95 13.78 0.45 6.17
C ALA A 95 13.81 -0.41 4.88
N LEU A 96 12.90 -0.16 3.93
CA LEU A 96 12.84 -0.90 2.68
C LEU A 96 14.13 -0.77 1.87
N THR A 97 14.63 0.45 1.68
CA THR A 97 15.87 0.69 0.93
C THR A 97 17.10 0.06 1.59
N LYS A 98 17.11 -0.05 2.93
CA LYS A 98 18.15 -0.75 3.70
C LYS A 98 18.19 -2.26 3.42
N TYR A 99 17.03 -2.92 3.35
CA TYR A 99 16.98 -4.38 3.25
C TYR A 99 16.76 -4.94 1.84
N LEU A 100 16.09 -4.21 0.94
CA LEU A 100 15.66 -4.73 -0.36
C LEU A 100 16.82 -5.17 -1.27
N GLY A 101 17.99 -4.53 -1.15
CA GLY A 101 19.19 -4.86 -1.92
C GLY A 101 20.08 -5.94 -1.28
N THR A 102 19.60 -6.63 -0.25
CA THR A 102 20.43 -7.62 0.48
C THR A 102 20.46 -8.95 -0.28
N ASP A 103 21.64 -9.34 -0.74
CA ASP A 103 21.83 -10.61 -1.44
C ASP A 103 21.48 -11.81 -0.57
N GLY A 104 20.84 -12.81 -1.18
CA GLY A 104 20.47 -14.06 -0.51
C GLY A 104 19.24 -13.98 0.40
N LEU A 105 18.60 -12.82 0.55
CA LEU A 105 17.33 -12.70 1.26
C LEU A 105 16.13 -12.87 0.33
N GLU A 106 15.18 -13.69 0.78
CA GLU A 106 13.87 -13.82 0.14
C GLU A 106 12.98 -12.61 0.49
N ILE A 107 12.07 -12.24 -0.41
CA ILE A 107 11.30 -10.99 -0.29
C ILE A 107 10.42 -10.92 0.98
N ARG A 108 9.79 -12.01 1.42
CA ARG A 108 9.03 -12.01 2.69
C ARG A 108 9.95 -11.84 3.89
N SER A 109 11.16 -12.40 3.83
CA SER A 109 12.19 -12.19 4.85
C SER A 109 12.63 -10.73 4.90
N VAL A 110 12.86 -10.09 3.74
CA VAL A 110 13.10 -8.64 3.63
C VAL A 110 11.95 -7.85 4.26
N LEU A 111 10.69 -8.15 3.88
CA LEU A 111 9.53 -7.44 4.41
C LEU A 111 9.34 -7.64 5.92
N THR A 112 9.74 -8.80 6.46
CA THR A 112 9.74 -9.05 7.91
C THR A 112 10.75 -8.16 8.62
N LEU A 113 11.97 -7.99 8.06
CA LEU A 113 12.97 -7.07 8.60
C LEU A 113 12.53 -5.61 8.50
N VAL A 114 11.89 -5.24 7.38
CA VAL A 114 11.29 -3.91 7.20
C VAL A 114 10.22 -3.67 8.27
N GLN A 115 9.34 -4.64 8.51
CA GLN A 115 8.30 -4.53 9.55
C GLN A 115 8.90 -4.29 10.94
N GLN A 116 9.95 -5.04 11.30
CA GLN A 116 10.66 -4.89 12.58
C GLN A 116 11.29 -3.50 12.73
N GLU A 117 12.06 -3.06 11.74
CA GLU A 117 12.73 -1.75 11.77
C GLU A 117 11.72 -0.60 11.84
N VAL A 118 10.61 -0.66 11.08
CA VAL A 118 9.55 0.37 11.13
C VAL A 118 8.88 0.40 12.50
N TYR A 119 8.62 -0.76 13.09
CA TYR A 119 8.07 -0.84 14.43
C TYR A 119 8.99 -0.14 15.44
N ASP A 120 10.30 -0.40 15.37
CA ASP A 120 11.28 0.21 16.27
C ASP A 120 11.43 1.72 16.03
N LEU A 121 11.58 2.16 14.78
CA LEU A 121 11.70 3.58 14.39
C LEU A 121 10.46 4.39 14.76
N SER A 122 9.28 3.79 14.65
CA SER A 122 8.01 4.43 15.00
C SER A 122 7.69 4.39 16.50
N ARG A 123 8.49 3.68 17.30
CA ARG A 123 8.25 3.36 18.72
C ARG A 123 6.94 2.61 18.93
N GLY A 124 6.69 1.62 18.09
CA GLY A 124 5.52 0.75 18.12
C GLY A 124 4.23 1.37 17.61
N ARG A 125 4.29 2.55 16.98
CA ARG A 125 3.09 3.28 16.49
C ARG A 125 2.68 2.90 15.06
N GLN A 126 3.59 2.30 14.29
CA GLN A 126 3.34 1.91 12.92
C GLN A 126 3.76 0.46 12.71
N LEU A 127 2.89 -0.32 12.07
CA LEU A 127 3.13 -1.72 11.72
C LEU A 127 2.82 -1.94 10.23
N PRO A 128 3.85 -2.18 9.39
CA PRO A 128 3.66 -2.57 8.00
C PRO A 128 2.89 -3.90 7.85
N TYR A 129 2.12 -4.06 6.76
CA TYR A 129 1.23 -5.22 6.53
C TYR A 129 1.40 -5.82 5.13
#